data_AF-A0A6I5KNI4-F1
#
_entry.id   AF-A0A6I5KNI4-F1
#
_cell.length_a   1.000
_cell.length_b   1.000
_cell.length_c   1.000
_cell.angle_alpha   90.00
_cell.angle_beta   90.00
_cell.angle_gamma   90.00
#
_symmetry.space_group_name_H-M   'P 1'
#
loop_
_entity.id
_entity.type
_entity.pdbx_description
1 polymer ?
#
loop_
_entity_poly.entity_id
_entity_poly.type
_entity_poly.pdbx_seq_one_letter_code
_entity_poly.pdbx_strand_id
1 'polypeptide(L)' 'MAKAKLCGLTLSEFLRRAAMEQTTVERLSDEEIEIYQMLAKYHNNFKSIGNMFRKKSPKLTELVYDTAKQIKEHLKRFGS' A
#
# COMPACT_ATOMS: atom_id res chain seq x y z
N MET A 1 -4.56 4.98 25.88
CA MET A 1 -3.48 5.79 25.25
C MET A 1 -3.04 5.25 23.89
N ALA A 2 -2.71 3.95 23.76
CA ALA A 2 -2.18 3.37 22.52
C ALA A 2 -3.07 3.56 21.27
N LYS A 3 -4.38 3.28 21.37
CA LYS A 3 -5.32 3.34 20.22
C LYS A 3 -5.47 4.75 19.61
N ALA A 4 -5.51 5.80 20.45
CA ALA A 4 -5.57 7.18 19.96
C ALA A 4 -4.32 7.56 19.17
N LYS A 5 -3.13 7.13 19.64
CA LYS A 5 -1.86 7.35 18.95
C LYS A 5 -1.78 6.60 17.62
N LEU A 6 -2.26 5.35 17.57
CA LEU A 6 -2.35 4.53 16.35
C LEU A 6 -3.31 5.13 15.30
N CYS A 7 -4.34 5.85 15.74
CA CYS A 7 -5.25 6.58 14.85
C CYS A 7 -4.74 7.99 14.48
N GLY A 8 -3.61 8.45 15.03
CA GLY A 8 -3.11 9.81 14.85
C GLY A 8 -4.02 10.90 15.45
N LEU A 9 -4.82 10.57 16.47
CA LEU A 9 -5.79 11.47 17.10
C LEU A 9 -5.35 11.85 18.52
N THR A 10 -5.70 13.08 18.93
CA THR A 10 -5.64 13.44 20.35
C THR A 10 -6.64 12.59 21.13
N LEU A 11 -6.40 12.35 22.43
CA LEU A 11 -7.26 11.51 23.25
C LEU A 11 -8.72 12.01 23.25
N SER A 12 -8.93 13.32 23.34
CA SER A 12 -10.26 13.93 23.30
C SER A 12 -10.97 13.73 21.96
N GLU A 13 -10.23 13.76 20.85
CA GLU A 13 -10.78 13.53 19.51
C GLU A 13 -11.10 12.05 19.26
N PHE A 14 -10.24 11.15 19.73
CA PHE A 14 -10.50 9.71 19.69
C PHE A 14 -11.76 9.34 20.49
N LEU A 15 -11.91 9.88 21.70
CA LEU A 15 -13.08 9.64 22.55
C LEU A 15 -14.37 10.20 21.95
N ARG A 16 -14.31 11.37 21.32
CA ARG A 16 -15.45 11.98 20.62
C ARG A 16 -15.91 11.12 19.44
N ARG A 17 -14.98 10.65 18.60
CA ARG A 17 -15.30 9.79 17.44
C ARG A 17 -15.81 8.42 17.85
N ALA A 18 -15.21 7.81 18.89
CA ALA A 18 -15.67 6.55 19.46
C ALA A 18 -17.09 6.67 20.05
N ALA A 19 -17.41 7.78 20.73
CA ALA A 19 -18.74 8.04 21.27
C ALA A 19 -19.80 8.33 20.18
N MET A 20 -19.37 8.73 18.98
CA MET A 20 -20.22 8.98 17.82
C MET A 20 -20.31 7.79 16.84
N GLU A 21 -19.80 6.61 17.24
CA GLU A 21 -19.72 5.39 16.41
C GLU A 21 -19.03 5.59 15.05
N GLN A 22 -18.18 6.61 14.93
CA GLN A 22 -17.43 6.86 13.70
C GLN A 22 -16.24 5.89 13.63
N THR A 23 -16.08 5.21 12.50
CA THR A 23 -14.98 4.27 12.25
C THR A 23 -13.64 4.98 12.35
N THR A 24 -12.91 4.74 13.43
CA THR A 24 -11.52 5.17 13.60
C THR A 24 -10.62 4.18 12.87
N VAL A 25 -10.39 4.44 11.58
CA VAL A 25 -9.41 3.68 10.79
C VAL A 25 -8.02 4.00 11.34
N GLU A 26 -7.28 2.97 11.79
CA GLU A 26 -5.88 3.15 12.20
C GLU A 26 -5.07 3.73 11.04
N ARG A 27 -4.26 4.75 11.34
CA ARG A 27 -3.37 5.33 10.34
C ARG A 27 -2.21 4.36 10.13
N LEU A 28 -1.81 4.15 8.88
CA LEU A 28 -0.52 3.51 8.59
C LEU A 28 0.57 4.28 9.32
N SER A 29 1.48 3.54 9.96
CA SER A 29 2.71 4.08 10.52
C SER A 29 3.62 4.63 9.43
N ASP A 30 4.57 5.49 9.81
CA ASP A 30 5.52 6.08 8.86
C ASP A 30 6.34 4.99 8.13
N GLU A 31 6.72 3.92 8.83
CA GLU A 31 7.41 2.76 8.25
C GLU A 31 6.54 2.03 7.22
N GLU A 32 5.26 1.82 7.52
CA GLU A 32 4.33 1.24 6.56
C GLU A 32 4.20 2.14 5.33
N ILE A 33 4.04 3.45 5.50
CA ILE A 33 3.96 4.42 4.39
C ILE A 33 5.21 4.32 3.50
N GLU A 34 6.40 4.26 4.08
CA GLU A 34 7.66 4.09 3.33
C GLU A 34 7.69 2.78 2.53
N ILE A 35 7.29 1.67 3.15
CA ILE A 35 7.18 0.37 2.48
C ILE A 35 6.18 0.44 1.31
N TYR A 36 5.05 1.12 1.49
CA TYR A 36 4.05 1.30 0.42
C TYR A 36 4.59 2.13 -0.75
N GLN A 37 5.31 3.22 -0.46
CA GLN A 37 5.96 4.02 -1.50
C GLN A 37 7.00 3.19 -2.27
N MET A 38 7.78 2.36 -1.57
CA MET A 38 8.74 1.45 -2.19
C MET A 38 8.04 0.42 -3.08
N LEU A 39 6.95 -0.19 -2.61
CA LEU A 39 6.16 -1.15 -3.40
C LEU A 39 5.60 -0.51 -4.68
N ALA A 40 5.08 0.72 -4.59
CA ALA A 40 4.61 1.46 -5.76
C ALA A 40 5.75 1.72 -6.78
N LYS A 41 6.95 2.08 -6.30
CA LYS A 41 8.14 2.22 -7.15
C LYS A 41 8.51 0.88 -7.81
N TYR A 42 8.50 -0.21 -7.05
CA TYR A 42 8.84 -1.54 -7.57
C TYR A 42 7.86 -2.02 -8.64
N HIS A 43 6.55 -1.81 -8.44
CA HIS A 43 5.55 -2.07 -9.49
C HIS A 43 5.94 -1.41 -10.83
N ASN A 44 6.32 -0.13 -10.78
CA ASN A 44 6.71 0.62 -11.98
C ASN A 44 8.02 0.08 -12.57
N ASN A 45 8.99 -0.29 -11.74
CA ASN A 45 10.24 -0.91 -12.19
C ASN A 45 9.99 -2.24 -12.91
N PHE A 46 9.17 -3.13 -12.34
CA PHE A 46 8.79 -4.39 -12.98
C PHE A 46 8.08 -4.13 -14.31
N LYS A 47 7.14 -3.17 -14.38
CA LYS A 47 6.51 -2.79 -15.65
C LYS A 47 7.53 -2.36 -16.71
N SER A 48 8.52 -1.56 -16.33
CA SER A 48 9.60 -1.10 -17.23
C SER A 48 10.49 -2.25 -17.72
N ILE A 49 10.86 -3.19 -16.83
CA ILE A 49 11.60 -4.40 -17.21
C ILE A 49 10.77 -5.24 -18.19
N GLY A 50 9.48 -5.46 -17.90
CA GLY A 50 8.59 -6.23 -18.77
C GLY A 50 8.49 -5.60 -20.16
N ASN A 51 8.39 -4.27 -20.23
CA ASN A 51 8.39 -3.53 -21.50
C ASN A 51 9.70 -3.72 -22.28
N MET A 52 10.86 -3.67 -21.60
CA MET A 52 12.17 -3.84 -22.22
C MET A 52 12.37 -5.21 -22.86
N PHE A 53 11.86 -6.27 -22.22
CA PHE A 53 12.01 -7.65 -22.68
C PHE A 53 10.84 -8.17 -23.51
N ARG A 54 9.80 -7.37 -23.73
CA ARG A 54 8.52 -7.78 -24.35
C ARG A 54 8.65 -8.56 -25.66
N LYS A 55 9.60 -8.18 -26.52
CA LYS A 55 9.85 -8.84 -27.82
C LYS A 55 11.02 -9.82 -27.79
N LYS A 56 11.79 -9.85 -26.70
CA LYS A 56 13.06 -10.58 -26.57
C LYS A 56 12.91 -11.86 -25.76
N SER A 57 12.06 -11.86 -24.74
CA SER A 57 11.82 -13.01 -23.87
C SER A 57 10.38 -12.98 -23.34
N PRO A 58 9.43 -13.61 -24.05
CA PRO A 58 8.02 -13.63 -23.65
C PRO A 58 7.80 -14.21 -22.24
N LYS A 59 8.54 -15.27 -21.90
CA LYS A 59 8.45 -15.92 -20.57
C LYS A 59 8.94 -15.01 -19.44
N LEU A 60 10.02 -14.25 -19.67
CA LEU A 60 10.49 -13.27 -18.68
C LEU A 60 9.49 -12.13 -18.51
N THR A 61 8.93 -11.64 -19.62
CA THR A 61 7.92 -10.58 -19.60
C THR A 61 6.67 -10.99 -18.84
N GLU A 62 6.21 -12.24 -19.00
CA GLU A 62 5.09 -12.81 -18.25
C GLU A 62 5.36 -12.79 -16.74
N LEU A 63 6.47 -13.40 -16.29
CA LEU A 63 6.83 -13.46 -14.87
C LEU A 63 6.97 -12.07 -14.22
N VAL A 64 7.56 -11.13 -14.97
CA VAL A 64 7.76 -9.75 -14.52
C VAL A 64 6.43 -9.00 -14.41
N TYR A 65 5.51 -9.18 -15.36
CA TYR A 65 4.19 -8.57 -15.27
C TYR A 65 3.30 -9.20 -14.20
N ASP A 66 3.39 -10.51 -13.99
CA ASP A 66 2.70 -11.19 -12.88
C ASP A 66 3.16 -10.66 -11.53
N THR A 67 4.47 -10.43 -11.37
CA THR A 67 5.02 -9.83 -10.15
C THR A 67 4.49 -8.41 -9.94
N ALA A 68 4.46 -7.58 -11.00
CA ALA A 68 3.85 -6.26 -10.92
C ALA A 68 2.35 -6.34 -10.55
N LYS A 69 1.61 -7.30 -11.10
CA LYS A 69 0.19 -7.51 -10.81
C LYS A 69 -0.04 -7.83 -9.32
N GLN A 70 0.74 -8.74 -8.75
CA GLN A 70 0.66 -9.09 -7.32
C GLN A 70 0.92 -7.88 -6.41
N ILE A 71 1.93 -7.07 -6.75
CA ILE A 71 2.21 -5.82 -6.00
C ILE A 71 0.99 -4.89 -6.08
N LYS A 72 0.42 -4.68 -7.28
CA LYS A 72 -0.76 -3.82 -7.46
C LYS A 72 -1.98 -4.32 -6.69
N GLU A 73 -2.20 -5.62 -6.65
CA GLU A 73 -3.29 -6.24 -5.89
C GLU A 73 -3.10 -6.03 -4.38
N HIS A 74 -1.87 -6.15 -3.88
CA HIS A 74 -1.55 -5.85 -2.49
C HIS A 74 -1.83 -4.38 -2.15
N LEU A 75 -1.40 -3.44 -3.01
CA LEU A 75 -1.61 -2.00 -2.82
C LEU A 75 -3.11 -1.62 -2.77
N LYS A 76 -3.97 -2.29 -3.56
CA LYS A 76 -5.41 -2.01 -3.58
C LYS A 76 -6.11 -2.27 -2.24
N ARG A 77 -5.60 -3.18 -1.42
CA ARG A 77 -6.19 -3.53 -0.11
C ARG A 77 -6.16 -2.37 0.89
N PHE A 78 -5.39 -1.32 0.60
CA PHE A 78 -5.19 -0.15 1.47
C PHE A 78 -5.77 1.14 0.90
N GLY A 79 -6.27 1.12 -0.35
CA GLY A 79 -6.92 2.26 -1.01
C GLY A 79 -8.42 2.08 -1.20
N SER A 80 -9.04 1.14 -0.48
CA SER A 80 -10.48 0.83 -0.51
C SER A 80 -11.15 1.25 0.79
#